data_AF-A0A6G0VST1-F1
#
_entry.id   AF-A0A6G0VST1-F1
#
_cell.length_a   1.000
_cell.length_b   1.000
_cell.length_c   1.000
_cell.angle_alpha   90.00
_cell.angle_beta   90.00
_cell.angle_gamma   90.00
#
_symmetry.space_group_name_H-M   'P 1'
#
loop_
_entity.id
_entity.type
_entity.pdbx_description
1 polymer ?
#
loop_
_entity_poly.entity_id
_entity_poly.type
_entity_poly.pdbx_seq_one_letter_code
_entity_poly.pdbx_strand_id
1 'polypeptide(L)'
;FLELYQKLIPIKCKQDLIEVENLLTNESTFKVNLGKRMFGYSGEDVGRFMRQVLDSMFSAQFSTKISYTGKCHNKTTPNSKKVALSLLKIYNLITETCHKKFPNCSNELIRKQSDSWLRHCTQRLNQQKQRLLEVNELESIQLPHDDEENIM
;
A
#
# COMPACT_ATOMS: atom_id res chain seq x y z
N PHE A 1 -8.77 -4.83 -17.72
CA PHE A 1 -8.50 -4.02 -16.51
C PHE A 1 -8.34 -4.89 -15.27
N LEU A 2 -9.34 -5.70 -14.88
CA LEU A 2 -9.32 -6.44 -13.61
C LEU A 2 -8.11 -7.38 -13.44
N GLU A 3 -7.77 -8.14 -14.48
CA GLU A 3 -6.60 -9.04 -14.48
C GLU A 3 -5.29 -8.28 -14.23
N LEU A 4 -5.05 -7.19 -15.00
CA LEU A 4 -3.88 -6.33 -14.81
C LEU A 4 -3.85 -5.71 -13.42
N TYR A 5 -5.01 -5.27 -12.91
CA TYR A 5 -5.13 -4.71 -11.57
C TYR A 5 -4.74 -5.73 -10.51
N GLN A 6 -5.29 -6.95 -10.56
CA GLN A 6 -4.97 -8.01 -9.59
C GLN A 6 -3.52 -8.47 -9.67
N LYS A 7 -2.91 -8.42 -10.86
CA LYS A 7 -1.51 -8.76 -11.06
C LYS A 7 -0.56 -7.72 -10.46
N LEU A 8 -0.85 -6.43 -10.65
CA LEU A 8 0.08 -5.33 -10.34
C LEU A 8 -0.20 -4.61 -9.03
N ILE A 9 -1.43 -4.72 -8.49
CA ILE A 9 -1.88 -4.04 -7.28
C ILE A 9 -2.22 -5.09 -6.21
N PRO A 10 -1.64 -5.01 -5.00
CA PRO A 10 -0.71 -3.98 -4.55
C PRO A 10 0.67 -4.09 -5.22
N ILE A 11 1.35 -2.95 -5.38
CA ILE A 11 2.72 -2.87 -5.92
C ILE A 11 3.69 -3.50 -4.90
N LYS A 12 4.39 -4.57 -5.31
CA LYS A 12 5.29 -5.34 -4.43
C LYS A 12 6.75 -5.03 -4.68
N CYS A 13 7.09 -4.62 -5.90
CA CYS A 13 8.46 -4.34 -6.28
C CYS A 13 8.59 -3.17 -7.26
N LYS A 14 9.84 -2.86 -7.62
CA LYS A 14 10.17 -1.77 -8.54
C LYS A 14 9.65 -2.05 -9.96
N GLN A 15 9.64 -3.31 -10.39
CA GLN A 15 9.16 -3.70 -11.71
C GLN A 15 7.64 -3.46 -11.84
N ASP A 16 6.85 -3.90 -10.85
CA ASP A 16 5.41 -3.60 -10.79
C ASP A 16 5.15 -2.09 -10.86
N LEU A 17 5.93 -1.30 -10.12
CA LEU A 17 5.81 0.16 -10.15
C LEU A 17 6.08 0.72 -11.55
N ILE A 18 7.14 0.26 -12.22
CA ILE A 18 7.46 0.70 -13.59
C ILE A 18 6.31 0.35 -14.55
N GLU A 19 5.77 -0.86 -14.44
CA GLU A 19 4.65 -1.31 -15.28
C GLU A 19 3.38 -0.46 -15.04
N VAL A 20 3.04 -0.19 -13.78
CA VAL A 20 1.90 0.68 -13.44
C VAL A 20 2.11 2.11 -13.96
N GLU A 21 3.30 2.68 -13.79
CA GLU A 21 3.62 4.02 -14.28
C GLU A 21 3.56 4.11 -15.81
N ASN A 22 3.99 3.04 -16.52
CA ASN A 22 3.86 2.94 -17.96
C ASN A 22 2.39 2.84 -18.41
N LEU A 23 1.59 1.99 -17.76
CA LEU A 23 0.16 1.88 -18.03
C LEU A 23 -0.57 3.21 -17.78
N LEU A 24 -0.25 3.93 -16.71
CA LEU A 24 -0.81 5.25 -16.44
C LEU A 24 -0.45 6.31 -17.48
N THR A 25 0.64 6.10 -18.21
CA THR A 25 1.11 7.01 -19.27
C THR A 25 0.44 6.69 -20.61
N ASN A 26 0.40 5.41 -20.96
CA ASN A 26 0.08 4.97 -22.31
C ASN A 26 -1.38 4.50 -22.45
N GLU A 27 -2.00 4.04 -21.36
CA GLU A 27 -3.33 3.41 -21.38
C GLU A 27 -4.37 4.25 -20.63
N SER A 28 -5.04 5.15 -21.35
CA SER A 28 -6.07 6.04 -20.80
C SER A 28 -7.19 5.28 -20.08
N THR A 29 -7.63 4.15 -20.65
CA THR A 29 -8.63 3.24 -20.07
C THR A 29 -8.17 2.67 -18.73
N PHE A 30 -6.88 2.34 -18.59
CA PHE A 30 -6.33 1.87 -17.32
C PHE A 30 -6.36 3.00 -16.27
N LYS A 31 -5.91 4.21 -16.62
CA LYS A 31 -5.94 5.38 -15.73
C LYS A 31 -7.37 5.67 -15.23
N VAL A 32 -8.35 5.72 -16.13
CA VAL A 32 -9.75 6.00 -15.77
C VAL A 32 -10.31 4.94 -14.84
N ASN A 33 -10.10 3.66 -15.15
CA ASN A 33 -10.62 2.57 -14.33
C ASN A 33 -9.93 2.47 -12.97
N LEU A 34 -8.62 2.73 -12.90
CA LEU A 34 -7.90 2.79 -11.63
C LEU A 34 -8.40 3.96 -10.77
N GLY A 35 -8.60 5.14 -11.36
CA GLY A 35 -9.17 6.30 -10.66
C GLY A 35 -10.59 6.03 -10.14
N LYS A 36 -11.45 5.37 -10.93
CA LYS A 36 -12.79 4.94 -10.48
C LYS A 36 -12.69 3.96 -9.30
N ARG A 37 -11.77 2.99 -9.37
CA ARG A 37 -11.53 2.04 -8.29
C ARG A 37 -11.06 2.76 -7.01
N MET A 38 -10.14 3.71 -7.15
CA MET A 38 -9.65 4.54 -6.04
C MET A 38 -10.78 5.37 -5.42
N PHE A 39 -11.64 5.98 -6.24
CA PHE A 39 -12.77 6.77 -5.78
C PHE A 39 -13.77 5.95 -4.94
N GLY A 40 -13.89 4.66 -5.24
CA GLY A 40 -14.73 3.70 -4.53
C GLY A 40 -14.23 3.34 -3.12
N TYR A 41 -12.99 3.64 -2.72
CA TYR A 41 -12.55 3.42 -1.34
C TYR A 41 -13.32 4.31 -0.37
N SER A 42 -13.70 3.74 0.77
CA SER A 42 -14.38 4.48 1.84
C SER A 42 -13.45 5.49 2.53
N GLY A 43 -14.02 6.36 3.35
CA GLY A 43 -13.26 7.36 4.11
C GLY A 43 -14.13 8.56 4.42
N GLU A 44 -14.44 8.73 5.70
CA GLU A 44 -15.18 9.89 6.21
C GLU A 44 -14.37 11.20 6.05
N ASP A 45 -13.04 11.08 6.04
CA ASP A 45 -12.12 12.19 5.90
C ASP A 45 -10.94 11.84 4.96
N VAL A 46 -10.20 12.87 4.57
CA VAL A 46 -9.02 12.78 3.69
C VAL A 46 -7.97 11.80 4.24
N GLY A 47 -7.73 11.80 5.55
CA GLY A 47 -6.72 10.92 6.15
C GLY A 47 -7.09 9.45 6.08
N ARG A 48 -8.35 9.10 6.39
CA ARG A 48 -8.88 7.74 6.27
C ARG A 48 -8.89 7.28 4.82
N PHE A 49 -9.35 8.12 3.90
CA PHE A 49 -9.33 7.82 2.46
C PHE A 49 -7.91 7.59 1.95
N MET A 50 -6.98 8.51 2.22
CA MET A 50 -5.58 8.40 1.79
C MET A 50 -4.93 7.13 2.31
N ARG A 51 -5.16 6.79 3.59
CA ARG A 51 -4.65 5.55 4.17
C ARG A 51 -5.17 4.32 3.44
N GLN A 52 -6.49 4.21 3.22
CA GLN A 52 -7.08 3.06 2.53
C GLN A 52 -6.56 2.90 1.10
N VAL A 53 -6.46 4.01 0.36
CA VAL A 53 -5.96 4.00 -1.01
C VAL A 53 -4.49 3.60 -1.03
N LEU A 54 -3.64 4.22 -0.20
CA LEU A 54 -2.20 3.92 -0.17
C LEU A 54 -1.92 2.49 0.30
N ASP A 55 -2.62 1.99 1.32
CA ASP A 55 -2.51 0.60 1.78
C ASP A 55 -2.99 -0.40 0.72
N SER A 56 -3.93 -0.01 -0.16
CA SER A 56 -4.37 -0.85 -1.27
C SER A 56 -3.42 -0.82 -2.46
N MET A 57 -2.80 0.34 -2.73
CA MET A 57 -1.92 0.51 -3.89
C MET A 57 -0.52 -0.06 -3.68
N PHE A 58 0.01 0.00 -2.46
CA PHE A 58 1.38 -0.40 -2.16
C PHE A 58 1.42 -1.51 -1.12
N SER A 59 2.25 -2.52 -1.35
CA SER A 59 2.46 -3.56 -0.34
C SER A 59 3.18 -2.96 0.87
N ALA A 60 2.92 -3.51 2.07
CA ALA A 60 3.62 -3.08 3.27
C ALA A 60 5.14 -3.17 3.11
N GLN A 61 5.65 -4.23 2.47
CA GLN A 61 7.07 -4.41 2.19
C GLN A 61 7.62 -3.31 1.27
N PHE A 62 6.96 -3.03 0.14
CA PHE A 62 7.45 -2.05 -0.81
C PHE A 62 7.35 -0.62 -0.29
N SER A 63 6.30 -0.31 0.48
CA SER A 63 6.08 1.01 1.07
C SER A 63 7.24 1.50 1.96
N THR A 64 8.02 0.59 2.56
CA THR A 64 9.23 0.94 3.34
C THR A 64 10.36 1.53 2.49
N LYS A 65 10.36 1.22 1.18
CA LYS A 65 11.34 1.68 0.18
C LYS A 65 10.95 3.01 -0.45
N ILE A 66 9.83 3.61 -0.01
CA ILE A 66 9.30 4.87 -0.50
C ILE A 66 9.59 5.97 0.53
N SER A 67 9.86 7.18 0.06
CA SER A 67 9.73 8.41 0.85
C SER A 67 9.11 9.50 -0.02
N TYR A 68 8.65 10.59 0.59
CA TYR A 68 7.96 11.63 -0.16
C TYR A 68 8.84 12.20 -1.28
N THR A 69 10.09 12.55 -0.96
CA THR A 69 11.07 13.16 -1.89
C THR A 69 12.11 12.19 -2.44
N GLY A 70 12.08 10.91 -2.05
CA GLY A 70 13.11 9.91 -2.39
C GLY A 70 14.38 10.00 -1.55
N LYS A 71 14.50 11.01 -0.69
CA LYS A 71 15.62 11.15 0.26
C LYS A 71 15.41 10.21 1.46
N CYS A 72 16.50 9.65 1.96
CA CYS A 72 16.52 8.97 3.25
C CYS A 72 16.86 9.98 4.35
N HIS A 73 16.04 10.03 5.41
CA HIS A 73 16.32 10.88 6.57
C HIS A 73 17.19 10.17 7.63
N ASN A 74 17.50 8.90 7.44
CA ASN A 74 18.23 8.12 8.42
C ASN A 74 19.74 8.38 8.34
N LYS A 75 20.33 8.91 9.42
CA LYS A 75 21.77 9.24 9.51
C LYS A 75 22.68 8.01 9.46
N THR A 76 22.16 6.82 9.78
CA THR A 76 22.93 5.56 9.79
C THR A 76 23.02 4.86 8.44
N THR A 77 22.20 5.23 7.45
CA THR A 77 22.27 4.67 6.08
C THR A 77 22.19 5.79 5.04
N PRO A 78 23.21 6.66 4.96
CA PRO A 78 23.14 7.95 4.25
C PRO A 78 22.87 7.89 2.75
N ASN A 79 22.94 6.72 2.11
CA ASN A 79 22.86 6.58 0.65
C ASN A 79 21.79 5.59 0.15
N SER A 80 20.84 5.18 0.99
CA SER A 80 19.71 4.37 0.53
C SER A 80 18.74 5.23 -0.28
N LYS A 81 18.89 5.24 -1.62
CA LYS A 81 17.94 5.91 -2.52
C LYS A 81 16.57 5.27 -2.37
N LYS A 82 15.58 6.06 -1.93
CA LYS A 82 14.17 5.65 -1.88
C LYS A 82 13.45 6.10 -3.14
N VAL A 83 12.34 5.45 -3.46
CA VAL A 83 11.43 5.92 -4.49
C VAL A 83 10.76 7.21 -4.00
N ALA A 84 10.77 8.26 -4.81
CA ALA A 84 10.13 9.53 -4.51
C ALA A 84 8.65 9.47 -4.86
N LEU A 85 7.78 9.36 -3.84
CA LEU A 85 6.33 9.29 -4.01
C LEU A 85 5.79 10.50 -4.79
N SER A 86 6.31 11.69 -4.50
CA SER A 86 5.87 12.95 -5.10
C SER A 86 6.10 13.03 -6.61
N LEU A 87 6.90 12.13 -7.18
CA LEU A 87 7.20 12.09 -8.62
C LEU A 87 6.41 11.01 -9.37
N LEU A 88 5.60 10.21 -8.67
CA LEU A 88 4.88 9.10 -9.28
C LEU A 88 3.53 9.54 -9.86
N LYS A 89 3.19 9.04 -11.05
CA LYS A 89 1.90 9.26 -11.70
C LYS A 89 0.77 8.60 -10.90
N ILE A 90 1.02 7.44 -10.27
CA ILE A 90 0.03 6.83 -9.39
C ILE A 90 -0.31 7.76 -8.22
N TYR A 91 0.68 8.48 -7.68
CA TYR A 91 0.43 9.44 -6.59
C TYR A 91 -0.34 10.67 -7.06
N ASN A 92 -0.05 11.16 -8.27
CA ASN A 92 -0.84 12.22 -8.89
C ASN A 92 -2.30 11.77 -9.08
N LEU A 93 -2.54 10.55 -9.54
CA LEU A 93 -3.90 10.00 -9.68
C LEU A 93 -4.62 9.88 -8.33
N ILE A 94 -3.91 9.46 -7.27
CA ILE A 94 -4.47 9.44 -5.90
C ILE A 94 -4.86 10.85 -5.47
N THR A 95 -4.01 11.84 -5.72
CA THR A 95 -4.25 13.24 -5.38
C THR A 95 -5.43 13.83 -6.16
N GLU A 96 -5.50 13.59 -7.48
CA GLU A 96 -6.64 13.94 -8.32
C GLU A 96 -7.95 13.32 -7.79
N THR A 97 -7.89 12.04 -7.38
CA THR A 97 -9.06 11.33 -6.85
C THR A 97 -9.47 11.87 -5.48
N CYS A 98 -8.50 12.24 -4.64
CA CYS A 98 -8.75 12.89 -3.36
C CYS A 98 -9.47 14.22 -3.54
N HIS A 99 -9.01 15.08 -4.46
CA HIS A 99 -9.66 16.36 -4.78
C HIS A 99 -11.08 16.16 -5.32
N LYS A 100 -11.31 15.15 -6.15
CA LYS A 100 -12.66 14.82 -6.63
C LYS A 100 -13.60 14.40 -5.50
N LYS A 101 -13.08 13.69 -4.50
CA LYS A 101 -13.87 13.17 -3.37
C LYS A 101 -14.06 14.21 -2.26
N PHE A 102 -13.06 15.06 -2.05
CA PHE A 102 -13.03 16.10 -1.02
C PHE A 102 -12.65 17.44 -1.70
N PRO A 103 -13.61 18.13 -2.35
CA PRO A 103 -13.33 19.31 -3.18
C PRO A 103 -12.59 20.46 -2.50
N ASN A 104 -12.72 20.57 -1.17
CA ASN A 104 -12.11 21.65 -0.38
C ASN A 104 -10.78 21.24 0.29
N CYS A 105 -10.25 20.06 -0.01
CA CYS A 105 -8.98 19.63 0.61
C CYS A 105 -7.78 20.36 -0.02
N SER A 106 -6.78 20.70 0.79
CA SER A 106 -5.55 21.33 0.29
C SER A 106 -4.50 20.29 -0.07
N ASN A 107 -3.61 20.62 -1.01
CA ASN A 107 -2.44 19.79 -1.32
C ASN A 107 -1.54 19.57 -0.10
N GLU A 108 -1.46 20.56 0.80
CA GLU A 108 -0.73 20.45 2.05
C GLU A 108 -1.32 19.39 2.97
N LEU A 109 -2.65 19.34 3.10
CA LEU A 109 -3.32 18.30 3.87
C LEU A 109 -3.06 16.92 3.28
N ILE A 110 -3.20 16.75 1.96
CA ILE A 110 -2.92 15.47 1.28
C ILE A 110 -1.47 15.05 1.53
N ARG A 111 -0.50 15.96 1.36
CA ARG A 111 0.91 15.71 1.66
C ARG A 111 1.11 15.30 3.12
N LYS A 112 0.51 16.00 4.08
CA LYS A 112 0.61 15.68 5.50
C LYS A 112 0.09 14.27 5.79
N GLN A 113 -1.00 13.85 5.15
CA GLN A 113 -1.52 12.49 5.30
C GLN A 113 -0.59 11.44 4.65
N SER A 114 -0.03 11.73 3.48
CA SER A 114 0.97 10.88 2.83
C SER A 114 2.25 10.73 3.68
N ASP A 115 2.78 11.83 4.22
CA ASP A 115 3.95 11.82 5.11
C ASP A 115 3.67 11.05 6.39
N SER A 116 2.48 11.23 6.97
CA SER A 116 2.03 10.45 8.12
C SER A 116 1.99 8.95 7.80
N TRP A 117 1.38 8.56 6.68
CA TRP A 117 1.33 7.17 6.24
C TRP A 117 2.73 6.58 6.01
N LEU A 118 3.63 7.33 5.35
CA LEU A 118 5.01 6.91 5.09
C LEU A 118 5.82 6.68 6.37
N ARG A 119 5.61 7.51 7.40
CA ARG A 119 6.29 7.38 8.70
C ARG A 119 6.01 6.04 9.38
N HIS A 120 4.81 5.49 9.17
CA HIS A 120 4.37 4.25 9.80
C HIS A 120 4.58 2.99 8.93
N CYS A 121 5.17 3.09 7.73
CA CYS A 121 5.36 1.93 6.83
C CYS A 121 6.15 0.79 7.49
N THR A 122 7.27 1.09 8.16
CA THR A 122 8.10 0.08 8.83
C THR A 122 7.36 -0.57 9.99
N GLN A 123 6.63 0.21 10.77
CA GLN A 123 5.80 -0.30 11.87
C GLN A 123 4.71 -1.24 11.33
N ARG A 124 4.00 -0.85 10.26
CA ARG A 124 2.97 -1.69 9.62
C ARG A 124 3.55 -3.00 9.11
N LEU A 125 4.74 -2.98 8.48
CA LEU A 125 5.41 -4.19 8.03
C LEU A 125 5.75 -5.13 9.19
N ASN A 126 6.27 -4.60 10.30
CA ASN A 126 6.61 -5.41 11.47
C ASN A 126 5.36 -6.03 12.12
N GLN A 127 4.27 -5.26 12.24
CA GLN A 127 2.99 -5.78 12.72
C GLN A 127 2.40 -6.86 11.81
N GLN A 128 2.63 -6.78 10.50
CA GLN A 128 2.20 -7.83 9.58
C GLN A 128 3.04 -9.10 9.74
N LYS A 129 4.36 -8.96 9.90
CA LYS A 129 5.25 -10.10 10.16
C LYS A 129 4.90 -10.81 11.48
N GLN A 130 4.64 -10.05 12.54
CA GLN A 130 4.27 -10.61 13.84
C GLN A 130 2.99 -11.43 13.76
N ARG A 131 1.95 -10.90 13.09
CA ARG A 131 0.69 -11.63 12.86
C ARG A 131 0.87 -12.92 12.07
N LEU A 132 1.78 -12.94 11.10
CA LEU A 132 2.09 -14.17 10.34
C LEU A 132 2.79 -15.22 11.19
N LEU A 133 3.64 -14.81 12.14
CA LEU A 133 4.27 -15.72 13.09
C LEU A 133 3.24 -16.33 14.03
N GLU A 134 2.34 -15.52 14.58
CA GLU A 134 1.26 -15.97 15.47
C GLU A 134 0.32 -16.99 14.78
N VAL A 135 -0.03 -16.76 13.51
CA VAL A 135 -0.86 -17.72 12.74
C VAL A 135 -0.12 -19.04 12.50
N ASN A 136 1.16 -18.99 12.12
CA ASN A 136 1.95 -20.20 11.89
C ASN A 136 2.15 -21.00 13.19
N GLU A 137 2.30 -20.32 14.33
CA GLU A 137 2.38 -20.98 15.64
C GLU A 137 1.07 -21.70 15.99
N LEU A 138 -0.09 -21.09 15.71
CA LEU A 138 -1.41 -21.72 15.93
C LEU A 138 -1.66 -22.94 15.03
N GLU A 139 -1.21 -22.91 13.77
CA GLU A 139 -1.33 -24.05 12.85
C GLU A 139 -0.40 -25.22 13.20
N SER A 140 0.66 -24.96 13.99
CA SER A 140 1.61 -25.97 14.45
C SER A 140 1.18 -26.71 15.72
N ILE A 141 0.06 -26.31 16.35
CA ILE A 141 -0.51 -27.02 17.49
C ILE A 141 -1.20 -28.28 16.95
N GLN A 142 -0.55 -29.44 17.13
CA GLN A 142 -1.21 -30.73 16.94
C GLN A 142 -2.41 -30.80 17.89
N LEU A 143 -3.61 -30.91 17.33
CA LEU A 143 -4.78 -31.33 18.10
C LEU A 143 -4.42 -32.69 18.73
N PRO A 144 -4.68 -32.89 20.03
CA PRO A 144 -4.56 -34.22 20.60
C PRO A 144 -5.38 -35.16 19.71
N HIS A 145 -4.72 -36.17 19.13
CA HIS A 145 -5.46 -37.31 18.63
C HIS A 145 -6.22 -37.83 19.83
N ASP A 146 -7.55 -37.69 19.81
CA ASP A 146 -8.41 -38.52 20.64
C ASP A 146 -8.02 -39.94 20.26
N ASP A 147 -7.15 -40.54 21.07
CA ASP A 147 -6.91 -41.96 21.04
C ASP A 147 -8.30 -42.57 21.24
N GLU A 148 -8.88 -43.06 20.13
CA GLU A 148 -9.93 -44.05 20.18
C GLU A 148 -9.34 -45.22 20.99
N GLU A 149 -9.58 -45.19 22.31
CA GLU A 149 -9.48 -46.35 23.17
C GLU A 149 -10.57 -47.33 22.69
N ASN A 150 -10.12 -48.12 21.74
CA ASN A 150 -10.68 -49.36 21.28
C ASN A 150 -10.91 -50.30 22.48
N ILE A 151 -12.11 -50.90 22.51
CA ILE A 151 -12.35 -52.30 22.92
C ILE A 151 -12.13 -52.59 24.43
N MET A 152 -13.21 -52.75 25.19
CA MET A 152 -13.91 -54.04 25.38
C MET A 152 -15.17 -53.89 26.24
#